data_AF-A0A1B8X0S7-F1
#
_entry.id   AF-A0A1B8X0S7-F1
#
_cell.length_a   1.000
_cell.length_b   1.000
_cell.length_c   1.000
_cell.angle_alpha   90.00
_cell.angle_beta   90.00
_cell.angle_gamma   90.00
#
_symmetry.space_group_name_H-M   'P 1'
#
loop_
_entity.id
_entity.type
_entity.pdbx_description
1 polymer ?
#
loop_
_entity_poly.entity_id
_entity_poly.type
_entity_poly.pdbx_seq_one_letter_code
_entity_poly.pdbx_strand_id
1 'polypeptide(L)'
;MKSLSRKPGDCKIQTKETKYKDAARRGLDWLDENQPVTLKEYARSTTASYLWGRGYTRTATLIKEIHRSQSFREICRGVSALSTMGIYYPAFTHYIKTKQKGGNLEDIYDRTYALIALADLEVSCPGECQKIIKDFDSTWEHPGTIALIIICLMKQSKLTGTDHTDFIREKSDWLLSRMQENGGWKFIATSNLVMQALIMAGHSGEIGQSIRWLLKKQNDNGSWGKN
;
A
#
# COMPACT_ATOMS: atom_id res chain seq x y z
N MET A 1 -31.57 25.43 -25.01
CA MET A 1 -30.53 24.78 -24.18
C MET A 1 -31.03 24.68 -22.75
N LYS A 2 -31.35 23.48 -22.25
CA LYS A 2 -31.71 23.29 -20.84
C LYS A 2 -30.44 23.32 -20.00
N SER A 3 -30.35 24.30 -19.10
CA SER A 3 -29.37 24.36 -18.02
C SER A 3 -29.55 23.13 -17.12
N LEU A 4 -28.56 22.24 -17.10
CA LEU A 4 -28.48 21.15 -16.13
C LEU A 4 -28.15 21.75 -14.77
N SER A 5 -29.16 21.95 -13.93
CA SER A 5 -28.97 22.34 -12.53
C SER A 5 -28.17 21.26 -11.81
N ARG A 6 -26.94 21.57 -11.38
CA ARG A 6 -26.12 20.70 -10.54
C ARG A 6 -26.87 20.37 -9.26
N LYS A 7 -27.02 19.09 -8.92
CA LYS A 7 -27.68 18.69 -7.68
C LYS A 7 -26.77 19.02 -6.48
N PRO A 8 -27.31 19.33 -5.29
CA PRO A 8 -26.52 19.67 -4.11
C PRO A 8 -25.48 18.62 -3.70
N GLY A 9 -25.68 17.35 -4.08
CA GLY A 9 -24.73 16.26 -3.90
C GLY A 9 -23.49 16.37 -4.79
N ASP A 10 -23.64 16.88 -6.02
CA ASP A 10 -22.56 17.00 -7.01
C ASP A 10 -21.50 18.03 -6.56
N CYS A 11 -21.96 19.11 -5.91
CA CYS A 11 -21.08 20.15 -5.37
C CYS A 11 -20.20 19.60 -4.23
N LYS A 12 -20.78 18.85 -3.28
CA LYS A 12 -20.03 18.27 -2.15
C LYS A 12 -19.02 17.21 -2.57
N ILE A 13 -19.34 16.41 -3.59
CA ILE A 13 -18.42 15.40 -4.14
C ILE A 13 -17.25 16.10 -4.84
N GLN A 14 -17.52 17.11 -5.68
CA GLN A 14 -16.50 17.91 -6.34
C GLN A 14 -15.56 18.58 -5.33
N THR A 15 -16.08 19.18 -4.26
CA THR A 15 -15.24 19.82 -3.23
C THR A 15 -14.30 18.83 -2.52
N LYS A 16 -14.76 17.59 -2.24
CA LYS A 16 -13.91 16.55 -1.64
C LYS A 16 -12.80 16.10 -2.60
N GLU A 17 -13.16 15.86 -3.86
CA GLU A 17 -12.21 15.44 -4.89
C GLU A 17 -11.12 16.50 -5.11
N THR A 18 -11.50 17.79 -5.15
CA THR A 18 -10.54 18.90 -5.22
C THR A 18 -9.58 18.90 -4.04
N LYS A 19 -10.07 18.66 -2.82
CA LYS A 19 -9.22 18.64 -1.61
C LYS A 19 -8.20 17.50 -1.64
N TYR A 20 -8.57 16.32 -2.13
CA TYR A 20 -7.64 15.18 -2.22
C TYR A 20 -6.56 15.42 -3.27
N LYS A 21 -6.95 15.94 -4.44
CA LYS A 21 -6.01 16.31 -5.51
C LYS A 21 -5.02 17.38 -5.06
N ASP A 22 -5.48 18.39 -4.32
CA ASP A 22 -4.60 19.44 -3.79
C ASP A 22 -3.59 18.89 -2.77
N ALA A 23 -4.05 18.08 -1.81
CA ALA A 23 -3.16 17.45 -0.83
C ALA A 23 -2.12 16.54 -1.52
N ALA A 24 -2.53 15.73 -2.49
CA ALA A 24 -1.62 14.89 -3.26
C ALA A 24 -0.60 15.71 -4.05
N ARG A 25 -1.05 16.78 -4.73
CA ARG A 25 -0.18 17.70 -5.47
C ARG A 25 0.90 18.29 -4.57
N ARG A 26 0.52 18.86 -3.42
CA ARG A 26 1.46 19.44 -2.46
C ARG A 26 2.48 18.43 -1.93
N GLY A 27 2.04 17.20 -1.69
CA GLY A 27 2.94 16.12 -1.29
C GLY A 27 3.96 15.75 -2.37
N LEU A 28 3.54 15.76 -3.64
CA LEU A 28 4.41 15.49 -4.77
C LEU A 28 5.39 16.64 -5.04
N ASP A 29 4.94 17.89 -4.90
CA ASP A 29 5.81 19.07 -4.99
C ASP A 29 6.91 19.01 -3.93
N TRP A 30 6.55 18.69 -2.69
CA TRP A 30 7.53 18.49 -1.62
C TRP A 30 8.55 17.38 -1.93
N LEU A 31 8.11 16.26 -2.53
CA LEU A 31 8.98 15.16 -2.95
C LEU A 31 9.92 15.52 -4.12
N ASP A 32 9.56 16.49 -4.94
CA ASP A 32 10.41 16.96 -6.03
C ASP A 32 11.55 17.84 -5.47
N GLU A 33 11.29 18.58 -4.40
CA GLU A 33 12.29 19.37 -3.65
C GLU A 33 13.14 18.52 -2.69
N ASN A 34 12.58 17.41 -2.17
CA ASN A 34 13.22 16.56 -1.15
C ASN A 34 13.42 15.14 -1.67
N GLN A 35 14.60 14.90 -2.26
CA GLN A 35 14.88 13.63 -2.92
C GLN A 35 14.93 12.45 -1.93
N PRO A 36 14.26 11.33 -2.25
CA PRO A 36 14.39 10.07 -1.52
C PRO A 36 15.84 9.59 -1.38
N VAL A 37 16.15 8.91 -0.28
CA VAL A 37 17.49 8.36 -0.04
C VAL A 37 17.51 6.84 0.12
N THR A 38 16.38 6.21 0.48
CA THR A 38 16.31 4.74 0.61
C THR A 38 15.49 4.09 -0.49
N LEU A 39 15.71 2.79 -0.76
CA LEU A 39 14.93 2.04 -1.75
C LEU A 39 13.42 2.09 -1.47
N LYS A 40 12.98 1.90 -0.21
CA LYS A 40 11.58 2.10 0.21
C LYS A 40 11.02 3.48 -0.11
N GLU A 41 11.80 4.55 0.04
CA GLU A 41 11.33 5.91 -0.26
C GLU A 41 11.22 6.13 -1.77
N TYR A 42 12.18 5.63 -2.55
CA TYR A 42 12.06 5.60 -4.01
C TYR A 42 10.85 4.79 -4.46
N ALA A 43 10.65 3.58 -3.92
CA ALA A 43 9.50 2.74 -4.25
C ALA A 43 8.18 3.49 -3.98
N ARG A 44 8.01 4.08 -2.79
CA ARG A 44 6.79 4.80 -2.40
C ARG A 44 6.57 6.07 -3.22
N SER A 45 7.60 6.89 -3.39
CA SER A 45 7.49 8.17 -4.10
C SER A 45 7.22 7.98 -5.60
N THR A 46 7.90 7.01 -6.23
CA THR A 46 7.67 6.66 -7.64
C THR A 46 6.27 6.10 -7.85
N THR A 47 5.80 5.18 -7.00
CA THR A 47 4.41 4.68 -7.06
C THR A 47 3.40 5.81 -6.88
N ALA A 48 3.62 6.71 -5.92
CA ALA A 48 2.73 7.86 -5.71
C ALA A 48 2.71 8.78 -6.93
N SER A 49 3.87 9.11 -7.51
CA SER A 49 3.96 9.92 -8.73
C SER A 49 3.18 9.31 -9.89
N TYR A 50 3.32 8.01 -10.11
CA TYR A 50 2.62 7.31 -11.18
C TYR A 50 1.10 7.35 -10.96
N LEU A 51 0.63 6.96 -9.77
CA LEU A 51 -0.81 6.90 -9.45
C LEU A 51 -1.51 8.26 -9.46
N TRP A 52 -0.78 9.34 -9.20
CA TRP A 52 -1.30 10.72 -9.21
C TRP A 52 -0.97 11.50 -10.48
N GLY A 53 -0.52 10.83 -11.55
CA GLY A 53 -0.39 11.43 -12.87
C GLY A 53 0.84 12.30 -13.09
N ARG A 54 1.89 12.21 -12.24
CA ARG A 54 3.23 12.77 -12.51
C ARG A 54 4.05 11.89 -13.46
N GLY A 55 3.55 10.70 -13.82
CA GLY A 55 4.24 9.76 -14.70
C GLY A 55 5.37 9.01 -14.00
N TYR A 56 6.44 8.70 -14.74
CA TYR A 56 7.54 7.83 -14.30
C TYR A 56 8.63 8.54 -13.50
N THR A 57 8.31 9.63 -12.78
CA THR A 57 9.27 10.38 -11.96
C THR A 57 10.05 9.44 -11.01
N ARG A 58 11.37 9.60 -10.92
CA ARG A 58 12.29 8.78 -10.07
C ARG A 58 12.41 7.30 -10.44
N THR A 59 11.71 6.81 -11.48
CA THR A 59 11.74 5.39 -11.88
C THR A 59 13.13 4.90 -12.26
N ALA A 60 13.90 5.69 -13.01
CA ALA A 60 15.27 5.32 -13.38
C ALA A 60 16.18 5.14 -12.15
N THR A 61 16.02 5.98 -11.13
CA THR A 61 16.76 5.86 -9.87
C THR A 61 16.31 4.64 -9.09
N LEU A 62 15.00 4.36 -9.03
CA LEU A 62 14.48 3.12 -8.43
C LEU A 62 15.08 1.87 -9.08
N ILE A 63 15.16 1.83 -10.42
CA ILE A 63 15.80 0.75 -11.18
C ILE A 63 17.28 0.62 -10.81
N LYS A 64 18.00 1.74 -10.61
CA LYS A 64 19.40 1.67 -10.20
C LYS A 64 19.56 1.17 -8.76
N GLU A 65 18.76 1.66 -7.83
CA GLU A 65 18.89 1.34 -6.40
C GLU A 65 18.50 -0.10 -6.07
N ILE A 66 17.54 -0.69 -6.80
CA ILE A 66 17.11 -2.08 -6.56
C ILE A 66 18.19 -3.12 -6.90
N HIS A 67 19.15 -2.77 -7.76
CA HIS A 67 20.29 -3.63 -8.11
C HIS A 67 21.47 -3.51 -7.13
N ARG A 68 21.42 -2.58 -6.16
CA ARG A 68 22.43 -2.48 -5.11
C ARG A 68 22.18 -3.51 -4.02
N SER A 69 23.12 -3.61 -3.07
CA SER A 69 22.91 -4.42 -1.86
C SER A 69 21.74 -3.85 -1.05
N GLN A 70 20.67 -4.63 -0.94
CA GLN A 70 19.43 -4.25 -0.30
C GLN A 70 18.92 -5.44 0.52
N SER A 71 18.13 -5.16 1.56
CA SER A 71 17.43 -6.24 2.24
C SER A 71 16.39 -6.87 1.30
N PHE A 72 16.08 -8.15 1.52
CA PHE A 72 15.08 -8.87 0.75
C PHE A 72 13.72 -8.14 0.71
N ARG A 73 13.31 -7.58 1.85
CA ARG A 73 12.11 -6.76 1.99
C ARG A 73 12.11 -5.53 1.10
N GLU A 74 13.23 -4.83 1.04
CA GLU A 74 13.37 -3.61 0.24
C GLU A 74 13.34 -3.95 -1.26
N ILE A 75 13.95 -5.06 -1.67
CA ILE A 75 13.83 -5.58 -3.04
C ILE A 75 12.37 -5.84 -3.39
N CYS A 76 11.62 -6.56 -2.54
CA CYS A 76 10.20 -6.85 -2.79
C CYS A 76 9.36 -5.57 -2.96
N ARG A 77 9.61 -4.54 -2.14
CA ARG A 77 8.96 -3.23 -2.28
C ARG A 77 9.31 -2.55 -3.60
N GLY A 78 10.58 -2.56 -3.99
CA GLY A 78 11.03 -1.99 -5.26
C GLY A 78 10.41 -2.71 -6.46
N VAL A 79 10.35 -4.04 -6.43
CA VAL A 79 9.70 -4.86 -7.47
C VAL A 79 8.23 -4.52 -7.60
N SER A 80 7.49 -4.51 -6.48
CA SER A 80 6.06 -4.15 -6.46
C SER A 80 5.81 -2.74 -7.03
N ALA A 81 6.67 -1.77 -6.69
CA ALA A 81 6.59 -0.43 -7.25
C ALA A 81 6.82 -0.41 -8.77
N LEU A 82 7.82 -1.14 -9.27
CA LEU A 82 8.10 -1.26 -10.70
C LEU A 82 6.95 -1.95 -11.47
N SER A 83 6.40 -3.03 -10.91
CA SER A 83 5.24 -3.72 -11.45
C SER A 83 4.01 -2.82 -11.54
N THR A 84 3.79 -1.93 -10.57
CA THR A 84 2.69 -0.94 -10.61
C THR A 84 2.76 -0.05 -11.85
N MET A 85 3.96 0.15 -12.39
CA MET A 85 4.21 0.94 -13.60
C MET A 85 4.33 0.07 -14.87
N GLY A 86 4.01 -1.23 -14.78
CA GLY A 86 4.14 -2.17 -15.90
C GLY A 86 5.57 -2.57 -16.24
N ILE A 87 6.53 -2.36 -15.34
CA ILE A 87 7.94 -2.71 -15.54
C ILE A 87 8.25 -4.03 -14.84
N TYR A 88 8.42 -5.09 -15.64
CA TYR A 88 8.63 -6.46 -15.15
C TYR A 88 10.07 -6.92 -15.33
N TYR A 89 10.61 -7.60 -14.32
CA TYR A 89 11.96 -8.16 -14.32
C TYR A 89 11.92 -9.65 -13.92
N PRO A 90 11.99 -10.57 -14.88
CA PRO A 90 11.92 -12.01 -14.60
C PRO A 90 12.99 -12.51 -13.61
N ALA A 91 14.16 -11.87 -13.59
CA ALA A 91 15.23 -12.20 -12.65
C ALA A 91 14.79 -12.00 -11.18
N PHE A 92 14.03 -10.95 -10.87
CA PHE A 92 13.52 -10.74 -9.52
C PHE A 92 12.42 -11.73 -9.16
N THR A 93 11.56 -12.11 -10.10
CA THR A 93 10.59 -13.21 -9.89
C THR A 93 11.32 -14.50 -9.49
N HIS A 94 12.37 -14.86 -10.24
CA HIS A 94 13.18 -16.03 -9.93
C HIS A 94 13.85 -15.92 -8.55
N TYR A 95 14.47 -14.77 -8.25
CA TYR A 95 15.12 -14.51 -6.97
C TYR A 95 14.16 -14.66 -5.78
N ILE A 96 12.97 -14.07 -5.85
CA ILE A 96 11.96 -14.14 -4.79
C ILE A 96 11.48 -15.58 -4.59
N LYS A 97 11.18 -16.32 -5.67
CA LYS A 97 10.77 -17.73 -5.58
C LYS A 97 11.86 -18.63 -5.01
N THR A 98 13.11 -18.41 -5.36
CA THR A 98 14.24 -19.18 -4.82
C THR A 98 14.40 -18.95 -3.32
N LYS A 99 14.27 -17.70 -2.85
CA LYS A 99 14.28 -17.37 -1.42
C LYS A 99 13.13 -18.02 -0.65
N GLN A 100 11.93 -18.04 -1.23
CA GLN A 100 10.76 -18.70 -0.65
C GLN A 100 10.96 -20.22 -0.50
N LYS A 101 11.48 -20.90 -1.53
CA LYS A 101 11.71 -22.35 -1.50
C LYS A 101 12.79 -22.77 -0.50
N GLY A 102 13.77 -21.91 -0.25
CA GLY A 102 14.86 -22.19 0.68
C GLY A 102 14.49 -22.16 2.17
N GLY A 103 13.20 -22.01 2.52
CA GLY A 103 12.74 -21.97 3.92
C GLY A 103 13.03 -20.66 4.67
N ASN A 104 13.65 -19.67 4.01
CA ASN A 104 14.19 -18.46 4.66
C ASN A 104 13.17 -17.35 4.92
N LEU A 105 11.86 -17.63 4.89
CA LEU A 105 10.80 -16.62 5.10
C LEU A 105 10.02 -16.91 6.39
N GLU A 106 10.75 -17.05 7.49
CA GLU A 106 10.18 -17.17 8.84
C GLU A 106 9.57 -15.85 9.32
N ASP A 107 10.20 -14.71 8.97
CA ASP A 107 9.67 -13.39 9.30
C ASP A 107 8.40 -13.07 8.47
N ILE A 108 7.32 -12.74 9.17
CA ILE A 108 6.00 -12.48 8.57
C ILE A 108 6.04 -11.28 7.61
N TYR A 109 6.86 -10.26 7.87
CA TYR A 109 6.96 -9.11 6.97
C TYR A 109 7.64 -9.50 5.67
N ASP A 110 8.75 -10.22 5.72
CA ASP A 110 9.45 -10.68 4.52
C ASP A 110 8.56 -11.62 3.69
N ARG A 111 7.84 -12.54 4.36
CA ARG A 111 6.87 -13.42 3.73
C ARG A 111 5.75 -12.63 3.03
N THR A 112 5.13 -11.67 3.72
CA THR A 112 4.02 -10.88 3.15
C THR A 112 4.48 -9.95 2.03
N TYR A 113 5.62 -9.26 2.17
CA TYR A 113 6.16 -8.44 1.08
C TYR A 113 6.55 -9.26 -0.15
N ALA A 114 7.09 -10.47 0.03
CA ALA A 114 7.38 -11.38 -1.08
C ALA A 114 6.11 -11.77 -1.83
N LEU A 115 5.05 -12.16 -1.13
CA LEU A 115 3.79 -12.56 -1.75
C LEU A 115 3.06 -11.39 -2.41
N ILE A 116 3.15 -10.18 -1.86
CA ILE A 116 2.66 -8.97 -2.52
C ILE A 116 3.42 -8.73 -3.83
N ALA A 117 4.76 -8.76 -3.79
CA ALA A 117 5.59 -8.56 -4.97
C ALA A 117 5.32 -9.62 -6.03
N LEU A 118 5.17 -10.89 -5.63
CA LEU A 118 4.81 -11.98 -6.54
C LEU A 118 3.42 -11.78 -7.14
N ALA A 119 2.44 -11.33 -6.36
CA ALA A 119 1.12 -11.03 -6.91
C ALA A 119 1.17 -9.88 -7.94
N ASP A 120 1.97 -8.84 -7.66
CA ASP A 120 2.18 -7.72 -8.59
C ASP A 120 2.97 -8.14 -9.85
N LEU A 121 3.69 -9.26 -9.78
CA LEU A 121 4.33 -9.93 -10.92
C LEU A 121 3.44 -11.01 -11.56
N GLU A 122 2.16 -11.05 -11.22
CA GLU A 122 1.17 -12.03 -11.71
C GLU A 122 1.50 -13.49 -11.36
N VAL A 123 2.19 -13.72 -10.25
CA VAL A 123 2.53 -15.05 -9.74
C VAL A 123 1.68 -15.40 -8.52
N SER A 124 0.75 -16.34 -8.72
CA SER A 124 -0.08 -16.89 -7.66
C SER A 124 0.69 -17.82 -6.71
N CYS A 125 0.46 -17.68 -5.41
CA CYS A 125 1.09 -18.48 -4.36
C CYS A 125 0.04 -18.96 -3.31
N PRO A 126 -1.01 -19.70 -3.71
CA PRO A 126 -2.12 -20.06 -2.82
C PRO A 126 -1.67 -20.89 -1.61
N GLY A 127 -0.69 -21.79 -1.79
CA GLY A 127 -0.16 -22.61 -0.69
C GLY A 127 0.51 -21.77 0.41
N GLU A 128 1.20 -20.68 0.05
CA GLU A 128 1.78 -19.78 1.05
C GLU A 128 0.75 -18.89 1.72
N CYS A 129 -0.29 -18.49 1.00
CA CYS A 129 -1.42 -17.75 1.58
C CYS A 129 -2.12 -18.61 2.65
N GLN A 130 -2.36 -19.89 2.35
CA GLN A 130 -2.93 -20.82 3.31
C GLN A 130 -2.04 -21.03 4.54
N LYS A 131 -0.71 -21.08 4.36
CA LYS A 131 0.24 -21.15 5.48
C LYS A 131 0.16 -19.91 6.37
N ILE A 132 0.10 -18.70 5.81
CA ILE A 132 -0.05 -17.48 6.61
C ILE A 132 -1.31 -17.54 7.49
N ILE A 133 -2.44 -18.01 6.94
CA ILE A 133 -3.70 -18.12 7.69
C ILE A 133 -3.58 -19.20 8.78
N LYS A 134 -2.99 -20.36 8.44
CA LYS A 134 -2.84 -21.49 9.37
C LYS A 134 -1.88 -21.18 10.52
N ASP A 135 -0.77 -20.51 10.21
CA ASP A 135 0.30 -20.19 11.16
C ASP A 135 -0.01 -18.90 11.94
N PHE A 136 -1.13 -18.22 11.67
CA PHE A 136 -1.46 -16.97 12.31
C PHE A 136 -1.58 -17.11 13.83
N ASP A 137 -0.82 -16.29 14.54
CA ASP A 137 -0.83 -16.24 16.00
C ASP A 137 -0.95 -14.81 16.54
N SER A 138 -1.26 -14.67 17.84
CA SER A 138 -1.53 -13.37 18.47
C SER A 138 -0.33 -12.44 18.55
N THR A 139 0.91 -12.94 18.39
CA THR A 139 2.11 -12.10 18.31
C THR A 139 2.15 -11.27 17.03
N TRP A 140 1.38 -11.64 16.00
CA TRP A 140 1.25 -10.87 14.76
C TRP A 140 0.15 -9.79 14.84
N GLU A 141 -0.58 -9.68 15.96
CA GLU A 141 -1.66 -8.70 16.16
C GLU A 141 -1.15 -7.28 16.39
N HIS A 142 -0.65 -6.69 15.30
CA HIS A 142 -0.33 -5.28 15.20
C HIS A 142 -0.99 -4.69 13.95
N PRO A 143 -1.61 -3.49 13.99
CA PRO A 143 -2.38 -2.96 12.86
C PRO A 143 -1.60 -2.92 11.54
N GLY A 144 -0.30 -2.60 11.58
CA GLY A 144 0.53 -2.59 10.39
C GLY A 144 0.79 -3.98 9.80
N THR A 145 0.92 -5.01 10.64
CA THR A 145 1.14 -6.40 10.23
C THR A 145 -0.13 -6.97 9.62
N ILE A 146 -1.26 -6.79 10.31
CA ILE A 146 -2.56 -7.26 9.87
C ILE A 146 -2.98 -6.62 8.55
N ALA A 147 -2.78 -5.30 8.40
CA ALA A 147 -3.03 -4.61 7.14
C ALA A 147 -2.19 -5.18 6.00
N LEU A 148 -0.92 -5.51 6.25
CA LEU A 148 -0.03 -6.08 5.23
C LEU A 148 -0.46 -7.49 4.83
N ILE A 149 -0.90 -8.32 5.79
CA ILE A 149 -1.47 -9.65 5.52
C ILE A 149 -2.74 -9.52 4.66
N ILE A 150 -3.67 -8.60 5.01
CA ILE A 150 -4.88 -8.37 4.21
C ILE A 150 -4.52 -7.95 2.78
N ILE A 151 -3.61 -6.98 2.60
CA ILE A 151 -3.16 -6.55 1.26
C ILE A 151 -2.58 -7.73 0.46
N CYS A 152 -1.76 -8.56 1.11
CA CYS A 152 -1.19 -9.76 0.53
C CYS A 152 -2.27 -10.74 0.05
N LEU A 153 -3.19 -11.13 0.95
CA LEU A 153 -4.25 -12.08 0.63
C LEU A 153 -5.19 -11.54 -0.44
N MET A 154 -5.60 -10.28 -0.35
CA MET A 154 -6.45 -9.63 -1.37
C MET A 154 -5.81 -9.64 -2.77
N LYS A 155 -4.51 -9.33 -2.87
CA LYS A 155 -3.79 -9.36 -4.16
C LYS A 155 -3.69 -10.78 -4.71
N GLN A 156 -3.41 -11.76 -3.85
CA GLN A 156 -3.29 -13.16 -4.25
C GLN A 156 -4.65 -13.77 -4.65
N SER A 157 -5.72 -13.50 -3.88
CA SER A 157 -7.09 -13.90 -4.19
C SER A 157 -7.57 -13.36 -5.54
N LYS A 158 -7.17 -12.13 -5.92
CA LYS A 158 -7.50 -11.56 -7.23
C LYS A 158 -6.93 -12.37 -8.40
N LEU A 159 -5.79 -13.06 -8.22
CA LEU A 159 -5.16 -13.88 -9.25
C LEU A 159 -5.78 -15.28 -9.35
N THR A 160 -6.16 -15.88 -8.22
CA THR A 160 -6.56 -17.29 -8.16
C THR A 160 -8.06 -17.51 -8.03
N GLY A 161 -8.81 -16.48 -7.64
CA GLY A 161 -10.19 -16.65 -7.18
C GLY A 161 -10.31 -17.39 -5.85
N THR A 162 -9.21 -17.60 -5.12
CA THR A 162 -9.23 -18.28 -3.82
C THR A 162 -9.90 -17.41 -2.77
N ASP A 163 -10.84 -18.01 -2.04
CA ASP A 163 -11.57 -17.34 -0.99
C ASP A 163 -10.77 -17.29 0.33
N HIS A 164 -10.43 -16.07 0.75
CA HIS A 164 -9.84 -15.78 2.05
C HIS A 164 -10.75 -14.83 2.87
N THR A 165 -12.02 -14.71 2.47
CA THR A 165 -12.94 -13.66 2.92
C THR A 165 -13.22 -13.73 4.41
N ASP A 166 -13.34 -14.92 5.01
CA ASP A 166 -13.61 -15.03 6.45
C ASP A 166 -12.46 -14.45 7.29
N PHE A 167 -11.21 -14.82 6.99
CA PHE A 167 -10.04 -14.27 7.67
C PHE A 167 -9.91 -12.76 7.41
N ILE A 168 -10.08 -12.33 6.16
CA ILE A 168 -9.99 -10.91 5.78
C ILE A 168 -11.07 -10.08 6.48
N ARG A 169 -12.30 -10.58 6.57
CA ARG A 169 -13.41 -9.93 7.27
C ARG A 169 -13.10 -9.80 8.76
N GLU A 170 -12.76 -10.91 9.43
CA GLU A 170 -12.42 -10.92 10.85
C GLU A 170 -11.31 -9.91 11.17
N LYS A 171 -10.24 -9.91 10.38
CA LYS A 171 -9.10 -9.02 10.60
C LYS A 171 -9.37 -7.57 10.19
N SER A 172 -10.27 -7.33 9.24
CA SER A 172 -10.74 -5.98 8.90
C SER A 172 -11.58 -5.39 10.04
N ASP A 173 -12.49 -6.17 10.62
CA ASP A 173 -13.29 -5.78 11.79
C ASP A 173 -12.38 -5.48 12.99
N TRP A 174 -11.36 -6.33 13.20
CA TRP A 174 -10.34 -6.07 14.21
C TRP A 174 -9.62 -4.74 13.96
N LEU A 175 -9.18 -4.45 12.72
CA LEU A 175 -8.53 -3.17 12.39
C LEU A 175 -9.45 -1.97 12.68
N LEU A 176 -10.72 -2.05 12.29
CA LEU A 176 -11.71 -1.00 12.55
C LEU A 176 -11.91 -0.77 14.05
N SER A 177 -11.96 -1.83 14.85
CA SER A 177 -12.07 -1.74 16.32
C SER A 177 -10.87 -1.05 16.99
N ARG A 178 -9.71 -1.01 16.31
CA ARG A 178 -8.47 -0.39 16.80
C ARG A 178 -8.25 1.04 16.31
N MET A 179 -9.17 1.58 15.52
CA MET A 179 -9.12 2.98 15.12
C MET A 179 -9.22 3.88 16.37
N GLN A 180 -8.27 4.80 16.52
CA GLN A 180 -8.29 5.75 17.64
C GLN A 180 -9.40 6.79 17.43
N GLU A 181 -9.81 7.48 18.50
CA GLU A 181 -10.82 8.54 18.46
C GLU A 181 -10.51 9.65 17.43
N ASN A 182 -9.23 9.87 17.12
CA ASN A 182 -8.80 10.86 16.12
C ASN A 182 -8.96 10.36 14.67
N GLY A 183 -9.23 9.08 14.44
CA GLY A 183 -9.37 8.42 13.14
C GLY A 183 -8.12 7.68 12.64
N GLY A 184 -7.01 7.67 13.38
CA GLY A 184 -5.75 7.02 12.97
C GLY A 184 -5.42 5.74 13.76
N TRP A 185 -4.33 5.09 13.36
CA TRP A 185 -3.73 3.92 14.02
C TRP A 185 -2.33 4.25 14.56
N LYS A 186 -2.27 5.18 15.53
CA LYS A 186 -1.06 5.69 16.21
C LYS A 186 -0.07 6.45 15.34
N PHE A 187 0.39 5.86 14.23
CA PHE A 187 1.39 6.44 13.32
C PHE A 187 0.79 6.67 11.92
N ILE A 188 1.26 7.70 11.22
CA ILE A 188 0.84 8.00 9.82
C ILE A 188 1.14 6.82 8.89
N ALA A 189 2.33 6.24 8.99
CA ALA A 189 2.73 5.11 8.15
C ALA A 189 1.85 3.86 8.37
N THR A 190 1.52 3.56 9.63
CA THR A 190 0.59 2.46 9.97
C THR A 190 -0.81 2.75 9.46
N SER A 191 -1.31 3.96 9.70
CA SER A 191 -2.66 4.38 9.27
C SER A 191 -2.81 4.29 7.75
N ASN A 192 -1.78 4.68 7.00
CA ASN A 192 -1.77 4.55 5.53
C ASN A 192 -1.92 3.09 5.08
N LEU A 193 -1.17 2.16 5.68
CA LEU A 193 -1.29 0.74 5.36
C LEU A 193 -2.68 0.19 5.71
N VAL A 194 -3.20 0.54 6.88
CA VAL A 194 -4.54 0.09 7.33
C VAL A 194 -5.62 0.62 6.40
N MET A 195 -5.59 1.89 6.03
CA MET A 195 -6.56 2.47 5.10
C MET A 195 -6.52 1.77 3.73
N GLN A 196 -5.33 1.47 3.20
CA GLN A 196 -5.21 0.72 1.94
C GLN A 196 -5.80 -0.69 2.05
N ALA A 197 -5.49 -1.41 3.14
CA ALA A 197 -6.04 -2.74 3.40
C ALA A 197 -7.57 -2.73 3.47
N LEU A 198 -8.15 -1.79 4.22
CA LEU A 198 -9.59 -1.63 4.38
C LEU A 198 -10.27 -1.25 3.07
N ILE A 199 -9.69 -0.35 2.25
CA ILE A 199 -10.22 -0.03 0.92
C ILE A 199 -10.25 -1.29 0.04
N MET A 200 -9.15 -2.05 0.02
CA MET A 200 -9.07 -3.29 -0.76
C MET A 200 -10.10 -4.32 -0.29
N ALA A 201 -10.32 -4.43 1.01
CA ALA A 201 -11.31 -5.33 1.62
C ALA A 201 -12.76 -4.82 1.50
N GLY A 202 -13.01 -3.68 0.85
CA GLY A 202 -14.36 -3.16 0.61
C GLY A 202 -14.89 -2.19 1.67
N HIS A 203 -14.12 -1.86 2.71
CA HIS A 203 -14.49 -0.99 3.82
C HIS A 203 -14.17 0.50 3.57
N SER A 204 -14.40 0.97 2.35
CA SER A 204 -14.13 2.37 1.98
C SER A 204 -15.10 3.37 2.65
N GLY A 205 -16.28 2.91 3.06
CA GLY A 205 -17.30 3.75 3.72
C GLY A 205 -16.95 4.09 5.18
N GLU A 206 -16.16 3.25 5.82
CA GLU A 206 -15.87 3.26 7.25
C GLU A 206 -14.65 4.13 7.59
N ILE A 207 -13.78 4.42 6.62
CA ILE A 207 -12.52 5.17 6.84
C ILE A 207 -12.64 6.68 6.61
N GLY A 208 -13.85 7.22 6.52
CA GLY A 208 -14.08 8.65 6.23
C GLY A 208 -13.46 9.58 7.28
N GLN A 209 -13.40 9.15 8.55
CA GLN A 209 -12.71 9.88 9.61
C GLN A 209 -11.19 9.86 9.43
N SER A 210 -10.62 8.71 9.07
CA SER A 210 -9.19 8.50 8.83
C SER A 210 -8.69 9.38 7.68
N ILE A 211 -9.47 9.53 6.61
CA ILE A 211 -9.14 10.45 5.50
C ILE A 211 -9.07 11.89 6.00
N ARG A 212 -10.05 12.35 6.79
CA ARG A 212 -10.02 13.71 7.36
C ARG A 212 -8.83 13.93 8.29
N TRP A 213 -8.51 12.92 9.09
CA TRP A 213 -7.34 12.93 9.98
C TRP A 213 -6.04 13.05 9.18
N LEU A 214 -5.87 12.24 8.13
CA LEU A 214 -4.67 12.25 7.29
C LEU A 214 -4.47 13.60 6.59
N LEU A 215 -5.54 14.21 6.08
CA LEU A 215 -5.49 15.53 5.45
C LEU A 215 -5.11 16.64 6.44
N LYS A 216 -5.56 16.54 7.70
CA LYS A 216 -5.18 17.49 8.77
C LYS A 216 -3.73 17.30 9.24
N LYS A 217 -3.13 16.14 8.98
CA LYS A 217 -1.75 15.81 9.35
C LYS A 217 -0.72 16.21 8.29
N GLN A 218 -1.16 16.75 7.15
CA GLN A 218 -0.24 17.31 6.17
C GLN A 218 0.31 18.63 6.69
N ASN A 219 1.64 18.76 6.71
CA ASN A 219 2.35 19.98 7.09
C ASN A 219 2.16 21.06 6.02
N ASP A 220 2.42 22.33 6.34
CA ASP A 220 2.22 23.45 5.41
C ASP A 220 3.07 23.30 4.13
N ASN A 221 4.28 22.76 4.26
CA ASN A 221 5.17 22.45 3.13
C ASN A 221 4.71 21.25 2.27
N GLY A 222 3.58 20.59 2.60
CA GLY A 222 3.04 19.46 1.85
C GLY A 222 3.51 18.08 2.32
N SER A 223 4.49 18.00 3.20
CA SER A 223 4.97 16.73 3.77
C SER A 223 3.99 16.11 4.78
N TRP A 224 4.21 14.84 5.11
CA TRP A 224 3.58 14.17 6.25
C TRP A 224 4.66 13.63 7.19
N GLY A 225 4.59 13.98 8.48
CA GLY A 225 5.53 13.49 9.49
C GLY A 225 6.24 14.63 10.20
N LYS A 226 7.45 14.36 10.69
CA LYS A 226 8.28 15.39 11.33
C LYS A 226 8.75 16.39 10.27
N ASN A 227 8.57 17.67 10.58
CA ASN A 227 9.22 18.78 9.87
C ASN A 227 10.68 18.89 10.31
#